data_AF-A0A2S1XQ26-F1
#
_entry.id   AF-A0A2S1XQ26-F1
#
_cell.length_a   1.000
_cell.length_b   1.000
_cell.length_c   1.000
_cell.angle_alpha   90.00
_cell.angle_beta   90.00
_cell.angle_gamma   90.00
#
_symmetry.space_group_name_H-M   'P 1'
#
loop_
_entity.id
_entity.type
_entity.pdbx_description
1 polymer ?
#
loop_
_entity_poly.entity_id
_entity_poly.type
_entity_poly.pdbx_seq_one_letter_code
_entity_poly.pdbx_strand_id
1 'polypeptide(L)'
;MATLLDVLDAAVNHHMAGRLAEAAQDYRVVLAVEPAQPDALHLLGVAEAQRGAHAAAAALIARSLRLRPDAASPWANLGGALRALGAAERADAALARALALDPALPDALTNLGSVRHALADHPAALAWLERAERRRPGHPDTALNRGVVLRDARRFAESDACLDALLAARPDHTDAHLARAVGRLVRGDLKAGWDEFEWRPRRLPAPPWAGEPLDGRRILLHAEQGFGDTIQFARYAPLVARAGGRVILDVHPLQFRLLRSLGPEIQVLVRGPAPAPHDLHCPLMSLPRAFGTELASIPAPPAYLAAEPDEVARWGRRIAEVDTRTASGPRVGLVWAGNPNHRNDRNRSIPADRLAPLLDTPGLRLFSLQTGDATAARPAALPDLTAGIRDFADSAAILANLDLVIAVDTATIHLAGALGVPAWLLLPYAPDWRWLLDRTDSPWYPSLRLFRQPRPGDWDSVLRTVAAELERFAAAQLAPQKQS
;
A
#
# COMPACT_ATOMS: atom_id res chain seq x y z
N MET A 1 1.60 52.23 13.08
CA MET A 1 1.51 50.82 13.52
C MET A 1 0.61 50.11 12.53
N ALA A 2 1.02 48.97 11.98
CA ALA A 2 0.12 48.16 11.16
C ALA A 2 -1.06 47.69 12.01
N THR A 3 -2.26 47.76 11.46
CA THR A 3 -3.47 47.26 12.12
C THR A 3 -3.51 45.73 12.06
N LEU A 4 -4.34 45.10 12.90
CA LEU A 4 -4.51 43.64 12.86
C LEU A 4 -5.06 43.15 11.50
N LEU A 5 -5.88 43.99 10.84
CA LEU A 5 -6.37 43.78 9.48
C LEU A 5 -5.22 43.78 8.46
N ASP A 6 -4.29 44.74 8.56
CA ASP A 6 -3.12 44.80 7.67
C ASP A 6 -2.24 43.53 7.79
N VAL A 7 -2.09 42.99 9.01
CA VAL A 7 -1.35 41.75 9.25
C VAL A 7 -2.09 40.54 8.67
N LEU A 8 -3.42 40.50 8.80
CA LEU A 8 -4.23 39.42 8.22
C LEU A 8 -4.19 39.44 6.68
N ASP A 9 -4.28 40.62 6.06
CA ASP A 9 -4.18 40.77 4.61
C ASP A 9 -2.79 40.39 4.10
N ALA A 10 -1.73 40.78 4.82
CA ALA A 10 -0.37 40.33 4.52
C ALA A 10 -0.24 38.80 4.60
N ALA A 11 -0.83 38.17 5.63
CA ALA A 11 -0.84 36.71 5.78
C ALA A 11 -1.55 36.00 4.61
N VAL A 12 -2.68 36.55 4.15
CA VAL A 12 -3.42 36.06 2.99
C VAL A 12 -2.57 36.21 1.72
N ASN A 13 -1.90 37.35 1.53
CA ASN A 13 -1.01 37.57 0.39
C ASN A 13 0.18 36.59 0.38
N HIS A 14 0.78 36.34 1.55
CA HIS A 14 1.81 35.31 1.70
C HIS A 14 1.29 33.93 1.32
N HIS A 15 0.08 33.59 1.77
CA HIS A 15 -0.55 32.31 1.47
C HIS A 15 -0.81 32.17 -0.04
N MET A 16 -1.40 33.18 -0.67
CA MET A 16 -1.67 33.19 -2.12
C MET A 16 -0.40 33.10 -2.96
N ALA A 17 0.73 33.62 -2.45
CA ALA A 17 2.03 33.53 -3.09
C ALA A 17 2.79 32.23 -2.79
N GLY A 18 2.18 31.27 -2.09
CA GLY A 18 2.81 30.00 -1.72
C GLY A 18 3.86 30.10 -0.61
N ARG A 19 4.01 31.26 0.02
CA ARG A 19 4.91 31.50 1.18
C ARG A 19 4.25 31.01 2.46
N LEU A 20 4.10 29.69 2.55
CA LEU A 20 3.30 29.05 3.60
C LEU A 20 3.88 29.22 5.01
N ALA A 21 5.21 29.32 5.12
CA ALA A 21 5.86 29.51 6.42
C ALA A 21 5.57 30.91 6.97
N GLU A 22 5.72 31.92 6.11
CA GLU A 22 5.47 33.32 6.40
C GLU A 22 3.98 33.54 6.69
N ALA A 23 3.09 33.00 5.85
CA ALA A 23 1.64 33.06 6.08
C ALA A 23 1.25 32.46 7.44
N ALA A 24 1.77 31.27 7.76
CA ALA A 24 1.50 30.61 9.03
C ALA A 24 2.02 31.43 10.23
N GLN A 25 3.16 32.09 10.08
CA GLN A 25 3.69 32.97 11.12
C GLN A 25 2.80 34.19 11.32
N ASP A 26 2.36 34.84 10.25
CA ASP A 26 1.51 36.03 10.33
C ASP A 26 0.13 35.71 10.92
N TYR A 27 -0.49 34.57 10.54
CA TYR A 27 -1.73 34.14 11.21
C TYR A 27 -1.53 33.88 12.71
N ARG A 28 -0.37 33.36 13.14
CA ARG A 28 -0.06 33.21 14.58
C ARG A 28 0.06 34.56 15.28
N VAL A 29 0.62 35.58 14.62
CA VAL A 29 0.66 36.94 15.16
C VAL A 29 -0.77 37.46 15.35
N VAL A 30 -1.66 37.26 14.38
CA VAL A 30 -3.07 37.63 14.52
C VAL A 30 -3.71 36.92 15.72
N LEU A 31 -3.48 35.61 15.85
CA LEU A 31 -4.04 34.80 16.94
C LEU A 31 -3.42 35.06 18.32
N ALA A 32 -2.23 35.66 18.39
CA ALA A 32 -1.63 36.09 19.66
C ALA A 32 -2.37 37.31 20.23
N VAL A 33 -2.90 38.18 19.37
CA VAL A 33 -3.70 39.35 19.75
C VAL A 33 -5.17 38.98 19.91
N GLU A 34 -5.72 38.18 18.97
CA GLU A 34 -7.10 37.70 18.97
C GLU A 34 -7.18 36.16 18.87
N PRO A 35 -7.08 35.42 20.00
CA PRO A 35 -7.03 33.94 19.99
C PRO A 35 -8.29 33.24 19.44
N ALA A 36 -9.39 33.99 19.32
CA ALA A 36 -10.68 33.54 18.81
C ALA A 36 -11.05 34.20 17.47
N GLN A 37 -10.07 34.66 16.69
CA GLN A 37 -10.30 35.16 15.33
C GLN A 37 -10.57 33.95 14.38
N PRO A 38 -11.79 33.79 13.82
CA PRO A 38 -12.14 32.57 13.09
C PRO A 38 -11.45 32.38 11.74
N ASP A 39 -11.21 33.45 10.98
CA ASP A 39 -10.52 33.43 9.67
C ASP A 39 -9.04 33.06 9.82
N ALA A 40 -8.33 33.65 10.78
CA ALA A 40 -6.95 33.32 11.08
C ALA A 40 -6.81 31.87 11.57
N LEU A 41 -7.74 31.37 12.39
CA LEU A 41 -7.77 29.95 12.78
C LEU A 41 -7.96 29.03 11.57
N HIS A 42 -8.91 29.36 10.69
CA HIS A 42 -9.19 28.55 9.49
C HIS A 42 -8.01 28.57 8.53
N LEU A 43 -7.49 29.75 8.18
CA LEU A 43 -6.43 29.92 7.17
C LEU A 43 -5.08 29.43 7.67
N LEU A 44 -4.76 29.58 8.97
CA LEU A 44 -3.61 28.88 9.56
C LEU A 44 -3.77 27.37 9.44
N GLY A 45 -4.97 26.85 9.71
CA GLY A 45 -5.25 25.43 9.53
C GLY A 45 -5.05 24.96 8.09
N VAL A 46 -5.44 25.76 7.09
CA VAL A 46 -5.19 25.47 5.66
C VAL A 46 -3.69 25.48 5.35
N ALA A 47 -2.95 26.48 5.82
CA ALA A 47 -1.51 26.56 5.61
C ALA A 47 -0.77 25.36 6.24
N GLU A 48 -1.17 24.94 7.45
CA GLU A 48 -0.63 23.75 8.10
C GLU A 48 -0.97 22.47 7.32
N ALA A 49 -2.18 22.36 6.75
CA ALA A 49 -2.54 21.21 5.91
C ALA A 49 -1.68 21.13 4.65
N GLN A 50 -1.41 22.25 3.99
CA GLN A 50 -0.54 22.32 2.80
C GLN A 50 0.93 22.02 3.13
N ARG A 51 1.35 22.25 4.38
CA ARG A 51 2.66 21.85 4.92
C ARG A 51 2.71 20.38 5.39
N GLY A 52 1.61 19.64 5.29
CA GLY A 52 1.49 18.24 5.75
C GLY A 52 1.16 18.06 7.23
N ALA A 53 1.00 19.14 8.00
CA ALA A 53 0.66 19.09 9.42
C ALA A 53 -0.86 18.91 9.64
N HIS A 54 -1.41 17.81 9.11
CA HIS A 54 -2.87 17.57 9.04
C HIS A 54 -3.58 17.51 10.41
N ALA A 55 -2.90 17.02 11.45
CA ALA A 55 -3.47 16.98 12.80
C ALA A 55 -3.66 18.39 13.39
N ALA A 56 -2.63 19.25 13.25
CA ALA A 56 -2.70 20.65 13.65
C ALA A 56 -3.76 21.40 12.83
N ALA A 57 -3.79 21.17 11.51
CA ALA A 57 -4.81 21.71 10.62
C ALA A 57 -6.23 21.38 11.09
N ALA A 58 -6.52 20.09 11.34
CA ALA A 58 -7.84 19.66 11.79
C ALA A 58 -8.24 20.32 13.13
N ALA A 59 -7.31 20.45 14.08
CA ALA A 59 -7.56 21.09 15.36
C ALA A 59 -7.86 22.60 15.24
N LEU A 60 -7.11 23.31 14.41
CA LEU A 60 -7.29 24.74 14.16
C LEU A 60 -8.60 25.03 13.42
N ILE A 61 -8.90 24.27 12.38
CA ILE A 61 -10.16 24.42 11.62
C ILE A 61 -11.36 24.07 12.50
N ALA A 62 -11.27 23.03 13.32
CA ALA A 62 -12.33 22.69 14.29
C ALA A 62 -12.55 23.79 15.34
N ARG A 63 -11.51 24.55 15.71
CA ARG A 63 -11.68 25.75 16.57
C ARG A 63 -12.43 26.86 15.84
N SER A 64 -12.07 27.15 14.58
CA SER A 64 -12.79 28.12 13.75
C SER A 64 -14.27 27.77 13.62
N LEU A 65 -14.58 26.49 13.39
CA LEU A 65 -15.96 25.98 13.25
C LEU A 65 -16.80 26.05 14.52
N ARG A 66 -16.18 26.01 15.71
CA ARG A 66 -16.91 26.28 16.97
C ARG A 66 -17.37 27.73 17.09
N LEU A 67 -16.69 28.65 16.41
CA LEU A 67 -17.00 30.08 16.42
C LEU A 67 -17.96 30.45 15.28
N ARG A 68 -17.78 29.83 14.10
CA ARG A 68 -18.65 30.02 12.92
C ARG A 68 -19.02 28.67 12.29
N PRO A 69 -20.06 27.98 12.80
CA PRO A 69 -20.46 26.65 12.33
C PRO A 69 -21.16 26.65 10.96
N ASP A 70 -21.58 27.82 10.46
CA ASP A 70 -22.34 27.96 9.22
C ASP A 70 -21.47 28.36 8.01
N ALA A 71 -20.15 28.41 8.18
CA ALA A 71 -19.21 28.62 7.09
C ALA A 71 -18.88 27.29 6.39
N ALA A 72 -19.22 27.15 5.10
CA ALA A 72 -19.05 25.90 4.35
C ALA A 72 -17.57 25.52 4.11
N SER A 73 -16.72 26.46 3.71
CA SER A 73 -15.32 26.19 3.34
C SER A 73 -14.47 25.61 4.48
N PRO A 74 -14.56 26.08 5.74
CA PRO A 74 -13.91 25.42 6.87
C PRO A 74 -14.32 23.95 7.06
N TRP A 75 -15.60 23.59 6.87
CA TRP A 75 -16.04 22.19 6.93
C TRP A 75 -15.39 21.35 5.83
N ALA A 76 -15.30 21.88 4.61
CA ALA A 76 -14.64 21.19 3.50
C ALA A 76 -13.14 20.95 3.78
N ASN A 77 -12.45 21.94 4.32
CA ASN A 77 -11.02 21.84 4.65
C ASN A 77 -10.78 20.92 5.86
N LEU A 78 -11.68 20.91 6.84
CA LEU A 78 -11.66 19.92 7.92
C LEU A 78 -11.80 18.50 7.36
N GLY A 79 -12.74 18.30 6.43
CA GLY A 79 -12.91 17.04 5.73
C GLY A 79 -11.65 16.57 5.01
N GLY A 80 -10.99 17.48 4.28
CA GLY A 80 -9.70 17.22 3.62
C GLY A 80 -8.60 16.80 4.61
N ALA A 81 -8.46 17.51 5.73
CA ALA A 81 -7.48 17.18 6.77
C ALA A 81 -7.78 15.83 7.46
N LEU A 82 -9.04 15.55 7.78
CA LEU A 82 -9.46 14.28 8.37
C LEU A 82 -9.23 13.10 7.43
N ARG A 83 -9.45 13.28 6.12
CA ARG A 83 -9.13 12.28 5.11
C ARG A 83 -7.63 11.96 5.08
N ALA A 84 -6.78 12.99 5.13
CA ALA A 84 -5.33 12.81 5.17
C ALA A 84 -4.85 12.10 6.45
N LEU A 85 -5.61 12.21 7.55
CA LEU A 85 -5.40 11.47 8.80
C LEU A 85 -6.00 10.06 8.81
N GLY A 86 -6.60 9.60 7.70
CA GLY A 86 -7.26 8.28 7.62
C GLY A 86 -8.62 8.20 8.33
N ALA A 87 -9.15 9.31 8.87
CA ALA A 87 -10.42 9.36 9.57
C ALA A 87 -11.60 9.53 8.59
N ALA A 88 -11.78 8.56 7.69
CA ALA A 88 -12.70 8.63 6.55
C ALA A 88 -14.16 8.93 6.95
N GLU A 89 -14.68 8.31 8.01
CA GLU A 89 -16.05 8.54 8.48
C GLU A 89 -16.25 9.95 9.01
N ARG A 90 -15.26 10.49 9.73
CA ARG A 90 -15.32 11.87 10.24
C ARG A 90 -15.16 12.87 9.10
N ALA A 91 -14.33 12.55 8.11
CA ALA A 91 -14.18 13.35 6.90
C ALA A 91 -15.50 13.41 6.12
N ASP A 92 -16.18 12.27 5.97
CA ASP A 92 -17.48 12.16 5.30
C ASP A 92 -18.52 13.06 5.98
N ALA A 93 -18.65 12.99 7.30
CA ALA A 93 -19.56 13.82 8.07
C ALA A 93 -19.27 15.33 7.91
N ALA A 94 -17.99 15.73 7.96
CA ALA A 94 -17.58 17.12 7.77
C ALA A 94 -17.91 17.63 6.36
N LEU A 95 -17.65 16.82 5.32
CA LEU A 95 -17.93 17.17 3.93
C LEU A 95 -19.42 17.21 3.64
N ALA A 96 -20.20 16.29 4.21
CA ALA A 96 -21.65 16.33 4.14
C ALA A 96 -22.22 17.63 4.76
N ARG A 97 -21.66 18.08 5.89
CA ARG A 97 -22.03 19.38 6.48
C ARG A 97 -21.66 20.56 5.59
N ALA A 98 -20.47 20.54 4.96
CA ALA A 98 -20.06 21.56 4.00
C ALA A 98 -21.07 21.67 2.84
N LEU A 99 -21.49 20.53 2.28
CA LEU A 99 -22.44 20.49 1.16
C LEU A 99 -23.90 20.77 1.55
N ALA A 100 -24.25 20.59 2.83
CA ALA A 100 -25.53 21.04 3.35
C ALA A 100 -25.62 22.57 3.43
N LEU A 101 -24.48 23.24 3.69
CA LEU A 101 -24.36 24.70 3.74
C LEU A 101 -24.19 25.32 2.34
N ASP A 102 -23.38 24.69 1.49
CA ASP A 102 -23.19 25.07 0.09
C ASP A 102 -23.17 23.82 -0.81
N PRO A 103 -24.29 23.46 -1.44
CA PRO A 103 -24.39 22.28 -2.32
C PRO A 103 -23.53 22.36 -3.58
N ALA A 104 -23.01 23.53 -3.94
CA ALA A 104 -22.21 23.74 -5.14
C ALA A 104 -20.70 23.82 -4.85
N LEU A 105 -20.28 23.74 -3.59
CA LEU A 105 -18.88 23.91 -3.17
C LEU A 105 -17.95 22.88 -3.83
N PRO A 106 -17.13 23.27 -4.83
CA PRO A 106 -16.43 22.30 -5.68
C PRO A 106 -15.43 21.42 -4.94
N ASP A 107 -14.65 21.98 -4.01
CA ASP A 107 -13.65 21.23 -3.24
C ASP A 107 -14.31 20.20 -2.32
N ALA A 108 -15.49 20.51 -1.76
CA ALA A 108 -16.24 19.56 -0.95
C ALA A 108 -16.78 18.39 -1.79
N LEU A 109 -17.25 18.64 -3.02
CA LEU A 109 -17.69 17.60 -3.94
C LEU A 109 -16.53 16.65 -4.32
N THR A 110 -15.38 17.19 -4.72
CA THR A 110 -14.19 16.40 -5.08
C THR A 110 -13.69 15.58 -3.89
N ASN A 111 -13.58 16.20 -2.70
CA ASN A 111 -13.12 15.53 -1.50
C ASN A 111 -14.09 14.46 -1.03
N LEU A 112 -15.41 14.67 -1.13
CA LEU A 112 -16.40 13.67 -0.75
C LEU A 112 -16.36 12.46 -1.68
N GLY A 113 -16.15 12.69 -2.98
CA GLY A 113 -15.85 11.61 -3.92
C GLY A 113 -14.65 10.75 -3.50
N SER A 114 -13.54 11.40 -3.12
CA SER A 114 -12.34 10.70 -2.63
C SER A 114 -12.57 9.96 -1.30
N VAL A 115 -13.34 10.54 -0.37
CA VAL A 115 -13.67 9.88 0.91
C VAL A 115 -14.57 8.65 0.68
N ARG A 116 -15.58 8.77 -0.17
CA ARG A 116 -16.46 7.64 -0.51
C ARG A 116 -15.70 6.51 -1.20
N HIS A 117 -14.69 6.84 -2.01
CA HIS A 117 -13.76 5.86 -2.57
C HIS A 117 -12.97 5.13 -1.47
N ALA A 118 -12.42 5.85 -0.49
CA ALA A 118 -11.71 5.25 0.65
C ALA A 118 -12.62 4.37 1.52
N LEU A 119 -13.93 4.63 1.52
CA LEU A 119 -14.95 3.80 2.17
C LEU A 119 -15.44 2.64 1.28
N ALA A 120 -14.82 2.40 0.13
CA ALA A 120 -15.17 1.38 -0.87
C ALA A 120 -16.58 1.53 -1.48
N ASP A 121 -17.20 2.71 -1.36
CA ASP A 121 -18.47 3.05 -2.01
C ASP A 121 -18.21 3.71 -3.37
N HIS A 122 -17.76 2.89 -4.34
CA HIS A 122 -17.43 3.36 -5.68
C HIS A 122 -18.60 4.05 -6.40
N PRO A 123 -19.85 3.55 -6.34
CA PRO A 123 -20.99 4.24 -6.95
C PRO A 123 -21.22 5.65 -6.40
N ALA A 124 -21.21 5.82 -5.07
CA ALA A 124 -21.37 7.16 -4.48
C ALA A 124 -20.19 8.06 -4.82
N ALA A 125 -18.97 7.54 -4.79
CA ALA A 125 -17.76 8.28 -5.15
C ALA A 125 -17.86 8.87 -6.56
N LEU A 126 -18.27 8.06 -7.55
CA LEU A 126 -18.47 8.52 -8.93
C LEU A 126 -19.57 9.56 -9.04
N ALA A 127 -20.70 9.38 -8.36
CA ALA A 127 -21.80 10.35 -8.39
C ALA A 127 -21.37 11.74 -7.85
N TRP A 128 -20.53 11.78 -6.81
CA TRP A 128 -19.97 13.03 -6.29
C TRP A 128 -18.94 13.64 -7.23
N LEU A 129 -18.06 12.83 -7.82
CA LEU A 129 -17.06 13.31 -8.78
C LEU A 129 -17.70 13.83 -10.07
N GLU A 130 -18.79 13.24 -10.53
CA GLU A 130 -19.59 13.75 -11.65
C GLU A 130 -20.23 15.10 -11.34
N ARG A 131 -20.68 15.32 -10.09
CA ARG A 131 -21.16 16.64 -9.66
C ARG A 131 -20.02 17.66 -9.64
N ALA A 132 -18.85 17.27 -9.12
CA ALA A 132 -17.66 18.13 -9.10
C ALA A 132 -17.23 18.52 -10.52
N GLU A 133 -17.23 17.57 -11.45
CA GLU A 133 -16.88 17.79 -12.86
C GLU A 133 -17.84 18.78 -13.53
N ARG A 134 -19.15 18.67 -13.27
CA ARG A 134 -20.14 19.65 -13.77
C ARG A 134 -19.91 21.07 -13.23
N ARG A 135 -19.29 21.20 -12.05
CA ARG A 135 -18.98 22.52 -11.45
C ARG A 135 -17.66 23.09 -11.95
N ARG A 136 -16.64 22.24 -12.14
CA ARG A 136 -15.34 22.63 -12.68
C ARG A 136 -14.88 21.60 -13.72
N PRO A 137 -15.34 21.72 -14.98
CA PRO A 137 -14.92 20.82 -16.05
C PRO A 137 -13.39 20.86 -16.23
N GLY A 138 -12.76 19.69 -16.36
CA GLY A 138 -11.32 19.55 -16.53
C GLY A 138 -10.49 19.86 -15.28
N HIS A 139 -11.11 19.92 -14.09
CA HIS A 139 -10.35 20.11 -12.84
C HIS A 139 -9.43 18.89 -12.59
N PRO A 140 -8.10 19.07 -12.49
CA PRO A 140 -7.13 17.97 -12.46
C PRO A 140 -7.40 16.94 -11.36
N ASP A 141 -7.61 17.39 -10.12
CA ASP A 141 -7.83 16.46 -9.00
C ASP A 141 -9.15 15.71 -9.14
N THR A 142 -10.16 16.34 -9.75
CA THR A 142 -11.47 15.70 -9.99
C THR A 142 -11.32 14.62 -11.05
N ALA A 143 -10.67 14.94 -12.17
CA ALA A 143 -10.40 14.00 -13.25
C ALA A 143 -9.51 12.84 -12.79
N LEU A 144 -8.44 13.11 -12.03
CA LEU A 144 -7.57 12.09 -11.45
C LEU A 144 -8.34 11.17 -10.49
N ASN A 145 -9.06 11.74 -9.53
CA ASN A 145 -9.84 10.96 -8.58
C ASN A 145 -10.90 10.11 -9.31
N ARG A 146 -11.57 10.67 -10.34
CA ARG A 146 -12.55 9.93 -11.13
C ARG A 146 -11.91 8.77 -11.89
N GLY A 147 -10.76 8.99 -12.53
CA GLY A 147 -10.00 7.93 -13.19
C GLY A 147 -9.64 6.79 -12.23
N VAL A 148 -9.09 7.12 -11.05
CA VAL A 148 -8.74 6.14 -10.02
C VAL A 148 -9.96 5.35 -9.53
N VAL A 149 -11.09 6.01 -9.26
CA VAL A 149 -12.32 5.33 -8.82
C VAL A 149 -12.88 4.44 -9.93
N LEU A 150 -12.85 4.89 -11.20
CA LEU A 150 -13.28 4.08 -12.33
C LEU A 150 -12.42 2.83 -12.48
N ARG A 151 -11.10 2.93 -12.31
CA ARG A 151 -10.18 1.79 -12.30
C ARG A 151 -10.54 0.79 -11.20
N ASP A 152 -10.75 1.25 -9.97
CA ASP A 152 -11.05 0.37 -8.83
C ASP A 152 -12.49 -0.20 -8.90
N ALA A 153 -13.39 0.48 -9.62
CA ALA A 153 -14.68 -0.05 -10.04
C ALA A 153 -14.60 -0.97 -11.27
N ARG A 154 -13.39 -1.28 -11.75
CA ARG A 154 -13.11 -2.09 -12.96
C ARG A 154 -13.72 -1.55 -14.26
N ARG A 155 -14.08 -0.26 -14.32
CA ARG A 155 -14.57 0.48 -15.50
C ARG A 155 -13.39 1.06 -16.28
N PHE A 156 -12.51 0.18 -16.77
CA PHE A 156 -11.19 0.57 -17.28
C PHE A 156 -11.22 1.49 -18.50
N ALA A 157 -12.13 1.26 -19.45
CA ALA A 157 -12.23 2.11 -20.64
C ALA A 157 -12.54 3.57 -20.28
N GLU A 158 -13.42 3.78 -19.29
CA GLU A 158 -13.76 5.12 -18.81
C GLU A 158 -12.64 5.73 -17.95
N SER A 159 -11.94 4.90 -17.17
CA SER A 159 -10.72 5.32 -16.45
C SER A 159 -9.68 5.84 -17.42
N ASP A 160 -9.37 5.07 -18.46
CA ASP A 160 -8.38 5.43 -19.48
C ASP A 160 -8.78 6.73 -20.18
N ALA A 161 -10.03 6.86 -20.64
CA ALA A 161 -10.51 8.09 -21.26
C ALA A 161 -10.39 9.32 -20.33
N CYS A 162 -10.67 9.15 -19.04
CA CYS A 162 -10.55 10.23 -18.05
C CYS A 162 -9.09 10.65 -17.83
N LEU A 163 -8.18 9.69 -17.72
CA LEU A 163 -6.75 9.94 -17.52
C LEU A 163 -6.08 10.48 -18.79
N ASP A 164 -6.48 9.99 -19.97
CA ASP A 164 -5.96 10.47 -21.25
C ASP A 164 -6.40 11.92 -21.52
N ALA A 165 -7.63 12.31 -21.16
CA ALA A 165 -8.07 13.71 -21.23
C ALA A 165 -7.25 14.62 -20.28
N LEU A 166 -6.97 14.14 -19.06
CA LEU A 166 -6.13 14.86 -18.10
C LEU A 166 -4.69 15.04 -18.63
N LEU A 167 -4.10 13.97 -19.16
CA LEU A 167 -2.73 13.98 -19.69
C LEU A 167 -2.62 14.75 -21.01
N ALA A 168 -3.68 14.82 -21.82
CA ALA A 168 -3.71 15.69 -22.99
C ALA A 168 -3.66 17.17 -22.59
N ALA A 169 -4.32 17.55 -21.49
CA ALA A 169 -4.29 18.91 -20.97
C ALA A 169 -3.02 19.22 -20.16
N ARG A 170 -2.45 18.21 -19.49
CA ARG A 170 -1.27 18.31 -18.63
C ARG A 170 -0.34 17.11 -18.84
N PRO A 171 0.50 17.14 -19.89
CA PRO A 171 1.37 16.01 -20.26
C PRO A 171 2.42 15.64 -19.21
N ASP A 172 2.65 16.48 -18.21
CA ASP A 172 3.62 16.30 -17.12
C ASP A 172 2.96 15.93 -15.78
N HIS A 173 1.67 15.59 -15.78
CA HIS A 173 0.94 15.27 -14.55
C HIS A 173 1.33 13.90 -13.99
N THR A 174 2.35 13.86 -13.15
CA THR A 174 2.92 12.63 -12.56
C THR A 174 1.89 11.66 -11.97
N ASP A 175 0.95 12.15 -11.15
CA ASP A 175 -0.03 11.24 -10.52
C ASP A 175 -0.98 10.59 -11.53
N ALA A 176 -1.25 11.24 -12.66
CA ALA A 176 -2.09 10.68 -13.72
C ALA A 176 -1.34 9.59 -14.49
N HIS A 177 -0.04 9.79 -14.76
CA HIS A 177 0.85 8.75 -15.28
C HIS A 177 0.91 7.55 -14.34
N LEU A 178 1.07 7.76 -13.03
CA LEU A 178 1.09 6.66 -12.06
C LEU A 178 -0.27 5.95 -11.95
N ALA A 179 -1.39 6.68 -12.00
CA ALA A 179 -2.72 6.08 -12.06
C ALA A 179 -2.90 5.21 -13.31
N ARG A 180 -2.42 5.69 -14.47
CA ARG A 180 -2.43 4.98 -15.75
C ARG A 180 -1.54 3.74 -15.70
N ALA A 181 -0.34 3.85 -15.12
CA ALA A 181 0.59 2.74 -14.89
C ALA A 181 -0.11 1.59 -14.14
N VAL A 182 -0.72 1.88 -12.99
CA VAL A 182 -1.44 0.87 -12.18
C VAL A 182 -2.60 0.26 -12.97
N GLY A 183 -3.35 1.07 -13.73
CA GLY A 183 -4.44 0.59 -14.59
C GLY A 183 -3.98 -0.34 -15.72
N ARG A 184 -2.79 -0.12 -16.27
CA ARG A 184 -2.17 -1.00 -17.29
C ARG A 184 -1.63 -2.28 -16.66
N LEU A 185 -0.86 -2.15 -15.57
CA LEU A 185 -0.25 -3.25 -14.85
C LEU A 185 -1.29 -4.27 -14.35
N VAL A 186 -2.39 -3.82 -13.74
CA VAL A 186 -3.43 -4.73 -13.21
C VAL A 186 -4.16 -5.52 -14.30
N ARG A 187 -4.14 -5.02 -15.54
CA ARG A 187 -4.68 -5.69 -16.73
C ARG A 187 -3.64 -6.57 -17.44
N GLY A 188 -2.40 -6.62 -16.94
CA GLY A 188 -1.33 -7.43 -17.52
C GLY A 188 -0.56 -6.75 -18.66
N ASP A 189 -0.87 -5.50 -18.99
CA ASP A 189 -0.09 -4.70 -19.95
C ASP A 189 1.16 -4.16 -19.25
N LEU A 190 2.10 -5.08 -18.99
CA LEU A 190 3.29 -4.79 -18.20
C LEU A 190 4.18 -3.76 -18.88
N LYS A 191 4.37 -3.86 -20.19
CA LYS A 191 5.23 -2.95 -20.94
C LYS A 191 4.77 -1.49 -20.80
N ALA A 192 3.52 -1.19 -21.18
CA ALA A 192 3.00 0.17 -21.05
C ALA A 192 2.89 0.58 -19.59
N GLY A 193 2.51 -0.34 -18.71
CA GLY A 193 2.46 -0.09 -17.27
C GLY A 193 3.78 0.38 -16.69
N TRP A 194 4.88 -0.27 -17.06
CA TRP A 194 6.22 0.09 -16.59
C TRP A 194 6.74 1.39 -17.20
N ASP A 195 6.46 1.67 -18.47
CA ASP A 195 6.82 2.94 -19.09
C ASP A 195 6.16 4.13 -18.37
N GLU A 196 4.88 4.00 -18.02
CA GLU A 196 4.15 4.98 -17.23
C GLU A 196 4.66 5.09 -15.79
N PHE A 197 5.11 3.97 -15.21
CA PHE A 197 5.59 3.93 -13.83
C PHE A 197 6.92 4.68 -13.64
N GLU A 198 7.67 4.96 -14.71
CA GLU A 198 8.92 5.74 -14.67
C GLU A 198 8.70 7.25 -14.46
N TRP A 199 7.46 7.74 -14.51
CA TRP A 199 7.13 9.14 -14.16
C TRP A 199 7.25 9.44 -12.67
N ARG A 200 7.46 8.41 -11.84
CA ARG A 200 7.74 8.62 -10.41
C ARG A 200 9.02 9.44 -10.20
N PRO A 201 9.07 10.31 -9.19
CA PRO A 201 10.23 11.18 -8.96
C PRO A 201 11.54 10.40 -8.77
N ARG A 202 12.60 10.86 -9.42
CA ARG A 202 13.95 10.30 -9.27
C ARG A 202 14.53 10.67 -7.90
N ARG A 203 15.21 9.71 -7.27
CA ARG A 203 15.73 9.86 -5.90
C ARG A 203 17.25 10.03 -5.81
N LEU A 204 17.99 9.67 -6.85
CA LEU A 204 19.45 9.67 -6.85
C LEU A 204 20.00 10.50 -8.02
N PRO A 205 21.14 11.20 -7.82
CA PRO A 205 21.75 12.03 -8.86
C PRO A 205 22.56 11.24 -9.90
N ALA A 206 23.00 10.03 -9.55
CA ALA A 206 23.71 9.15 -10.48
C ALA A 206 22.81 8.78 -11.69
N PRO A 207 23.38 8.40 -12.84
CA PRO A 207 22.58 8.00 -13.99
C PRO A 207 21.78 6.71 -13.70
N PRO A 208 20.49 6.64 -14.10
CA PRO A 208 19.70 5.42 -13.99
C PRO A 208 20.14 4.42 -15.06
N TRP A 209 20.20 3.15 -14.69
CA TRP A 209 20.37 2.03 -15.60
C TRP A 209 19.02 1.58 -16.15
N ALA A 210 18.95 1.37 -17.47
CA ALA A 210 17.70 1.06 -18.19
C ALA A 210 17.76 -0.25 -18.98
N GLY A 211 18.76 -1.11 -18.74
CA GLY A 211 18.90 -2.43 -19.36
C GLY A 211 20.04 -2.55 -20.36
N GLU A 212 20.83 -1.50 -20.56
CA GLU A 212 22.04 -1.53 -21.39
C GLU A 212 23.14 -2.44 -20.78
N PRO A 213 24.10 -2.95 -21.57
CA PRO A 213 25.21 -3.76 -21.03
C PRO A 213 25.96 -3.06 -19.88
N LEU A 214 26.26 -3.81 -18.82
CA LEU A 214 26.88 -3.25 -17.62
C LEU A 214 28.41 -3.26 -17.67
N ASP A 215 29.05 -4.17 -18.40
CA ASP A 215 30.50 -4.22 -18.64
C ASP A 215 31.36 -4.08 -17.36
N GLY A 216 30.92 -4.70 -16.26
CA GLY A 216 31.58 -4.65 -14.96
C GLY A 216 31.31 -3.38 -14.15
N ARG A 217 30.44 -2.47 -14.59
CA ARG A 217 30.03 -1.29 -13.80
C ARG A 217 29.35 -1.69 -12.51
N ARG A 218 29.58 -0.90 -11.46
CA ARG A 218 28.91 -1.04 -10.16
C ARG A 218 27.54 -0.41 -10.24
N ILE A 219 26.52 -1.19 -9.88
CA ILE A 219 25.13 -0.75 -9.93
C ILE A 219 24.50 -0.85 -8.54
N LEU A 220 23.93 0.26 -8.09
CA LEU A 220 23.15 0.32 -6.86
C LEU A 220 21.68 0.00 -7.16
N LEU A 221 21.21 -1.14 -6.67
CA LEU A 221 19.80 -1.49 -6.60
C LEU A 221 19.24 -1.01 -5.27
N HIS A 222 18.18 -0.20 -5.29
CA HIS A 222 17.62 0.38 -4.07
C HIS A 222 16.12 0.17 -3.94
N ALA A 223 15.71 -0.13 -2.71
CA ALA A 223 14.30 -0.26 -2.33
C ALA A 223 13.62 1.12 -2.21
N GLU A 224 12.51 1.33 -2.91
CA GLU A 224 11.78 2.61 -2.90
C GLU A 224 10.51 2.59 -2.04
N GLN A 225 9.96 1.40 -1.79
CA GLN A 225 8.59 1.17 -1.30
C GLN A 225 8.59 0.21 -0.09
N GLY A 226 7.57 -0.66 0.01
CA GLY A 226 7.38 -1.53 1.15
C GLY A 226 8.32 -2.75 1.17
N PHE A 227 8.27 -3.48 2.28
CA PHE A 227 9.04 -4.71 2.43
C PHE A 227 8.69 -5.79 1.40
N GLY A 228 7.40 -5.93 1.07
CA GLY A 228 6.91 -6.87 0.05
C GLY A 228 7.48 -6.58 -1.34
N ASP A 229 7.55 -5.29 -1.71
CA ASP A 229 8.13 -4.86 -2.99
C ASP A 229 9.61 -5.23 -3.09
N THR A 230 10.35 -5.00 -2.01
CA THR A 230 11.77 -5.35 -1.97
C THR A 230 11.96 -6.86 -2.14
N ILE A 231 11.20 -7.67 -1.39
CA ILE A 231 11.22 -9.13 -1.51
C ILE A 231 10.86 -9.57 -2.92
N GLN A 232 9.83 -9.00 -3.52
CA GLN A 232 9.38 -9.38 -4.85
C GLN A 232 10.44 -9.05 -5.90
N PHE A 233 10.91 -7.80 -5.98
CA PHE A 233 11.77 -7.37 -7.08
C PHE A 233 13.25 -7.70 -6.89
N ALA A 234 13.68 -8.09 -5.68
CA ALA A 234 15.02 -8.63 -5.45
C ALA A 234 15.33 -9.85 -6.33
N ARG A 235 14.33 -10.57 -6.84
CA ARG A 235 14.47 -11.66 -7.83
C ARG A 235 15.26 -11.27 -9.08
N TYR A 236 15.27 -9.99 -9.44
CA TYR A 236 16.00 -9.49 -10.60
C TYR A 236 17.48 -9.23 -10.30
N ALA A 237 17.90 -9.13 -9.03
CA ALA A 237 19.29 -8.82 -8.70
C ALA A 237 20.28 -9.84 -9.31
N PRO A 238 20.04 -11.17 -9.25
CA PRO A 238 20.88 -12.14 -9.96
C PRO A 238 20.90 -11.96 -11.49
N LEU A 239 19.82 -11.46 -12.10
CA LEU A 239 19.77 -11.19 -13.53
C LEU A 239 20.64 -9.98 -13.89
N VAL A 240 20.68 -8.96 -13.03
CA VAL A 240 21.58 -7.80 -13.18
C VAL A 240 23.05 -8.24 -13.09
N ALA A 241 23.39 -9.13 -12.16
CA ALA A 241 24.73 -9.69 -12.05
C ALA A 241 25.13 -10.46 -13.34
N ARG A 242 24.22 -11.29 -13.87
CA ARG A 242 24.41 -12.01 -15.14
C ARG A 242 24.53 -11.09 -16.36
N ALA A 243 23.96 -9.88 -16.30
CA ALA A 243 24.14 -8.84 -17.30
C ALA A 243 25.49 -8.10 -17.20
N GLY A 244 26.41 -8.58 -16.34
CA GLY A 244 27.76 -8.02 -16.16
C GLY A 244 27.84 -6.94 -15.08
N GLY A 245 26.82 -6.78 -14.23
CA GLY A 245 26.81 -5.80 -13.15
C GLY A 245 27.54 -6.27 -11.91
N ARG A 246 28.33 -5.40 -11.28
CA ARG A 246 28.73 -5.56 -9.87
C ARG A 246 27.61 -5.03 -8.98
N VAL A 247 26.74 -5.92 -8.52
CA VAL A 247 25.47 -5.54 -7.90
C VAL A 247 25.63 -5.21 -6.42
N ILE A 248 25.20 -4.01 -6.05
CA ILE A 248 25.04 -3.58 -4.66
C ILE A 248 23.54 -3.47 -4.39
N LEU A 249 23.01 -4.26 -3.47
CA LEU A 249 21.60 -4.22 -3.09
C LEU A 249 21.44 -3.54 -1.73
N ASP A 250 20.85 -2.35 -1.73
CA ASP A 250 20.62 -1.53 -0.54
C ASP A 250 19.24 -1.79 0.07
N VAL A 251 19.22 -2.24 1.33
CA VAL A 251 18.04 -2.79 2.00
C VAL A 251 17.85 -2.25 3.42
N HIS A 252 16.61 -2.36 3.89
CA HIS A 252 16.28 -2.08 5.29
C HIS A 252 16.96 -3.08 6.24
N PRO A 253 17.37 -2.70 7.47
CA PRO A 253 17.99 -3.61 8.44
C PRO A 253 17.22 -4.92 8.65
N LEU A 254 15.90 -4.85 8.74
CA LEU A 254 15.02 -6.02 8.92
C LEU A 254 15.05 -7.03 7.75
N GLN A 255 15.58 -6.66 6.59
CA GLN A 255 15.66 -7.55 5.42
C GLN A 255 17.08 -8.01 5.11
N PHE A 256 18.09 -7.46 5.80
CA PHE A 256 19.50 -7.70 5.53
C PHE A 256 19.87 -9.19 5.58
N ARG A 257 19.57 -9.87 6.69
CA ARG A 257 19.87 -11.31 6.84
C ARG A 257 19.20 -12.16 5.78
N LEU A 258 17.92 -11.90 5.48
CA LEU A 258 17.15 -12.65 4.49
C LEU A 258 17.73 -12.49 3.07
N LEU A 259 17.96 -11.24 2.64
CA LEU A 259 18.31 -10.97 1.24
C LEU A 259 19.75 -11.40 0.88
N ARG A 260 20.59 -11.72 1.88
CA ARG A 260 21.89 -12.39 1.63
C ARG A 260 21.73 -13.78 1.00
N SER A 261 20.57 -14.42 1.13
CA SER A 261 20.29 -15.71 0.47
C SER A 261 20.16 -15.63 -1.05
N LEU A 262 20.13 -14.42 -1.66
CA LEU A 262 20.10 -14.23 -3.11
C LEU A 262 21.35 -14.76 -3.83
N GLY A 263 22.46 -14.93 -3.10
CA GLY A 263 23.70 -15.50 -3.60
C GLY A 263 24.92 -14.59 -3.42
N PRO A 264 26.14 -15.16 -3.58
CA PRO A 264 27.40 -14.47 -3.32
C PRO A 264 27.72 -13.34 -4.32
N GLU A 265 27.09 -13.37 -5.50
CA GLU A 265 27.24 -12.36 -6.56
C GLU A 265 26.67 -10.99 -6.17
N ILE A 266 25.81 -10.95 -5.14
CA ILE A 266 25.04 -9.77 -4.75
C ILE A 266 25.59 -9.22 -3.43
N GLN A 267 26.17 -8.03 -3.47
CA GLN A 267 26.60 -7.34 -2.26
C GLN A 267 25.39 -6.68 -1.59
N VAL A 268 24.81 -7.36 -0.60
CA VAL A 268 23.70 -6.81 0.20
C VAL A 268 24.24 -5.90 1.30
N LEU A 269 23.74 -4.68 1.39
CA LEU A 269 24.12 -3.68 2.38
C LEU A 269 22.89 -3.13 3.11
N VAL A 270 23.08 -2.77 4.38
CA VAL A 270 22.07 -2.01 5.13
C VAL A 270 22.14 -0.55 4.72
N ARG A 271 20.98 0.06 4.48
CA ARG A 271 20.88 1.48 4.11
C ARG A 271 21.53 2.39 5.14
N GLY A 272 22.58 3.08 4.70
CA GLY A 272 23.26 4.13 5.42
C GLY A 272 22.74 5.53 5.06
N PRO A 273 23.30 6.59 5.69
CA PRO A 273 22.95 7.97 5.41
C PRO A 273 23.37 8.45 4.02
N ALA A 274 24.36 7.78 3.43
CA ALA A 274 24.81 8.01 2.05
C ALA A 274 24.78 6.69 1.27
N PRO A 275 24.44 6.72 -0.03
CA PRO A 275 24.49 5.53 -0.87
C PRO A 275 25.94 5.03 -1.00
N ALA A 276 26.11 3.70 -1.07
CA ALA A 276 27.40 3.10 -1.34
C ALA A 276 27.96 3.58 -2.69
N PRO A 277 29.30 3.72 -2.87
CA PRO A 277 29.87 4.15 -4.13
C PRO A 277 29.46 3.27 -5.32
N HIS A 278 28.87 3.89 -6.35
CA HIS A 278 28.32 3.21 -7.52
C HIS A 278 28.52 4.07 -8.79
N ASP A 279 28.43 3.43 -9.95
CA ASP A 279 28.57 4.09 -11.25
C ASP A 279 27.18 4.35 -11.88
N LEU A 280 26.23 3.46 -11.60
CA LEU A 280 24.83 3.51 -12.04
C LEU A 280 23.91 3.17 -10.87
N HIS A 281 22.63 3.53 -10.96
CA HIS A 281 21.62 3.03 -10.03
C HIS A 281 20.38 2.52 -10.77
N CYS A 282 19.61 1.64 -10.14
CA CYS A 282 18.29 1.24 -10.63
C CYS A 282 17.37 1.00 -9.44
N PRO A 283 16.21 1.69 -9.36
CA PRO A 283 15.21 1.28 -8.41
C PRO A 283 14.73 -0.14 -8.67
N LEU A 284 14.46 -0.93 -7.62
CA LEU A 284 14.01 -2.31 -7.78
C LEU A 284 12.79 -2.46 -8.70
N MET A 285 11.84 -1.52 -8.63
CA MET A 285 10.63 -1.54 -9.46
C MET A 285 10.83 -1.02 -10.90
N SER A 286 12.03 -0.56 -11.27
CA SER A 286 12.39 -0.29 -12.68
C SER A 286 13.01 -1.51 -13.36
N LEU A 287 13.43 -2.53 -12.60
CA LEU A 287 14.05 -3.73 -13.15
C LEU A 287 13.16 -4.49 -14.14
N PRO A 288 11.84 -4.68 -13.90
CA PRO A 288 10.98 -5.31 -14.91
C PRO A 288 11.03 -4.59 -16.26
N ARG A 289 11.10 -3.26 -16.27
CA ARG A 289 11.25 -2.45 -17.48
C ARG A 289 12.59 -2.69 -18.16
N ALA A 290 13.69 -2.63 -17.40
CA ALA A 290 15.04 -2.83 -17.89
C ALA A 290 15.23 -4.21 -18.56
N PHE A 291 14.53 -5.23 -18.07
CA PHE A 291 14.54 -6.58 -18.64
C PHE A 291 13.44 -6.83 -19.67
N GLY A 292 12.62 -5.84 -20.03
CA GLY A 292 11.49 -6.02 -20.95
C GLY A 292 10.51 -7.11 -20.50
N THR A 293 10.23 -7.16 -19.19
CA THR A 293 9.38 -8.22 -18.60
C THR A 293 7.95 -8.11 -19.11
N GLU A 294 7.47 -9.21 -19.67
CA GLU A 294 6.08 -9.46 -20.02
C GLU A 294 5.52 -10.57 -19.12
N LEU A 295 4.20 -10.78 -19.12
CA LEU A 295 3.57 -11.80 -18.27
C LEU A 295 4.19 -13.20 -18.44
N ALA A 296 4.55 -13.55 -19.68
CA ALA A 296 5.15 -14.84 -20.01
C ALA A 296 6.64 -14.94 -19.63
N SER A 297 7.32 -13.82 -19.37
CA SER A 297 8.76 -13.76 -19.08
C SER A 297 9.09 -13.29 -17.66
N ILE A 298 8.08 -13.17 -16.78
CA ILE A 298 8.32 -12.91 -15.36
C ILE A 298 9.28 -13.98 -14.80
N PRO A 299 10.41 -13.59 -14.19
CA PRO A 299 11.32 -14.54 -13.55
C PRO A 299 10.64 -15.11 -12.31
N ALA A 300 10.07 -16.29 -12.44
CA ALA A 300 9.30 -16.97 -11.39
C ALA A 300 9.88 -18.37 -11.10
N PRO A 301 11.15 -18.46 -10.60
CA PRO A 301 11.65 -19.74 -10.12
C PRO A 301 10.79 -20.23 -8.93
N PRO A 302 10.75 -21.54 -8.64
CA PRO A 302 9.98 -22.08 -7.52
C PRO A 302 10.31 -21.41 -6.17
N ALA A 303 11.59 -21.07 -5.96
CA ALA A 303 12.07 -20.26 -4.86
C ALA A 303 13.31 -19.45 -5.31
N TYR A 304 13.53 -18.27 -4.74
CA TYR A 304 14.72 -17.44 -4.97
C TYR A 304 15.29 -16.81 -3.69
N LEU A 305 14.66 -17.06 -2.55
CA LEU A 305 15.20 -16.78 -1.22
C LEU A 305 15.21 -18.10 -0.44
N ALA A 306 16.03 -18.16 0.60
CA ALA A 306 16.11 -19.30 1.50
C ALA A 306 16.18 -18.86 2.96
N ALA A 307 15.63 -19.69 3.85
CA ALA A 307 15.83 -19.57 5.28
C ALA A 307 17.08 -20.36 5.70
N GLU A 308 17.86 -19.81 6.63
CA GLU A 308 19.05 -20.49 7.16
C GLU A 308 18.65 -21.77 7.93
N PRO A 309 19.25 -22.94 7.65
CA PRO A 309 18.85 -24.22 8.25
C PRO A 309 18.83 -24.22 9.79
N ASP A 310 19.82 -23.59 10.42
CA ASP A 310 19.89 -23.50 11.89
C ASP A 310 18.75 -22.65 12.47
N GLU A 311 18.34 -21.60 11.75
CA GLU A 311 17.20 -20.76 12.12
C GLU A 311 15.89 -21.53 11.95
N VAL A 312 15.75 -22.30 10.86
CA VAL A 312 14.60 -23.20 10.64
C VAL A 312 14.48 -24.21 11.78
N ALA A 313 15.58 -24.86 12.18
CA ALA A 313 15.57 -25.83 13.28
C ALA A 313 15.23 -25.17 14.63
N ARG A 314 15.74 -23.95 14.88
CA ARG A 314 15.44 -23.18 16.10
C ARG A 314 13.95 -22.82 16.18
N TRP A 315 13.38 -22.30 15.11
CA TRP A 315 11.95 -21.99 15.06
C TRP A 315 11.07 -23.23 15.08
N GLY A 316 11.51 -24.34 14.49
CA GLY A 316 10.81 -25.63 14.57
C GLY A 316 10.64 -26.12 16.01
N ARG A 317 11.68 -25.98 16.85
CA ARG A 317 11.59 -26.27 18.30
C ARG A 317 10.58 -25.35 19.00
N ARG A 318 10.64 -24.04 18.72
CA ARG A 318 9.72 -23.07 19.30
C ARG A 318 8.26 -23.31 18.90
N ILE A 319 8.00 -23.70 17.65
CA ILE A 319 6.67 -24.08 17.19
C ILE A 319 6.18 -25.31 17.98
N ALA A 320 7.04 -26.29 18.24
CA ALA A 320 6.69 -27.45 19.06
C ALA A 320 6.41 -27.10 20.53
N GLU A 321 7.07 -26.08 21.09
CA GLU A 321 6.80 -25.57 22.45
C GLU A 321 5.47 -24.82 22.54
N VAL A 322 5.15 -24.01 21.52
CA VAL A 322 3.91 -23.22 21.47
C VAL A 322 2.70 -24.10 21.13
N ASP A 323 2.91 -25.14 20.33
CA ASP A 323 1.84 -26.06 19.96
C ASP A 323 1.65 -27.18 20.98
N THR A 324 0.86 -26.90 22.01
CA THR A 324 0.50 -27.84 23.06
C THR A 324 -0.59 -28.83 22.66
N ARG A 325 -1.11 -28.75 21.42
CA ARG A 325 -2.18 -29.63 20.94
C ARG A 325 -1.62 -31.02 20.64
N THR A 326 -2.39 -32.04 21.00
CA THR A 326 -2.09 -33.46 20.70
C THR A 326 -2.52 -33.88 19.30
N ALA A 327 -3.28 -33.04 18.60
CA ALA A 327 -3.80 -33.31 17.28
C ALA A 327 -2.68 -33.32 16.21
N SER A 328 -2.69 -34.35 15.37
CA SER A 328 -1.93 -34.39 14.13
C SER A 328 -2.65 -33.59 13.03
N GLY A 329 -1.89 -33.08 12.06
CA GLY A 329 -2.42 -32.29 10.95
C GLY A 329 -1.39 -31.33 10.38
N PRO A 330 -1.63 -30.80 9.18
CA PRO A 330 -0.74 -29.80 8.58
C PRO A 330 -0.77 -28.50 9.39
N ARG A 331 0.39 -27.85 9.44
CA ARG A 331 0.62 -26.57 10.11
C ARG A 331 0.29 -25.44 9.15
N VAL A 332 -0.65 -24.59 9.55
CA VAL A 332 -1.16 -23.50 8.71
C VAL A 332 -0.99 -22.16 9.42
N GLY A 333 -0.29 -21.22 8.80
CA GLY A 333 -0.09 -19.87 9.32
C GLY A 333 -1.10 -18.88 8.75
N LEU A 334 -1.64 -17.99 9.59
CA LEU A 334 -2.64 -17.00 9.20
C LEU A 334 -2.14 -15.55 9.38
N VAL A 335 -2.38 -14.70 8.39
CA VAL A 335 -2.23 -13.22 8.44
C VAL A 335 -3.49 -12.57 7.88
N TRP A 336 -4.20 -11.79 8.67
CA TRP A 336 -5.50 -11.23 8.27
C TRP A 336 -5.50 -9.72 8.06
N ALA A 337 -4.48 -9.01 8.52
CA ALA A 337 -4.39 -7.57 8.39
C ALA A 337 -2.99 -7.09 8.02
N GLY A 338 -2.92 -5.98 7.28
CA GLY A 338 -1.68 -5.27 7.01
C GLY A 338 -1.40 -4.16 8.01
N ASN A 339 -0.56 -3.21 7.60
CA ASN A 339 -0.27 -2.00 8.38
C ASN A 339 -1.44 -1.01 8.27
N PRO A 340 -2.10 -0.62 9.38
CA PRO A 340 -3.24 0.30 9.36
C PRO A 340 -2.88 1.70 8.82
N ASN A 341 -1.61 2.09 8.84
CA ASN A 341 -1.15 3.36 8.28
C ASN A 341 -1.02 3.33 6.75
N HIS A 342 -1.19 2.17 6.11
CA HIS A 342 -1.17 2.07 4.67
C HIS A 342 -2.52 2.50 4.08
N ARG A 343 -2.49 3.38 3.06
CA ARG A 343 -3.70 4.01 2.48
C ARG A 343 -4.80 3.03 2.06
N ASN A 344 -4.43 1.86 1.53
CA ASN A 344 -5.37 0.82 1.08
C ASN A 344 -5.67 -0.28 2.13
N ASP A 345 -5.21 -0.15 3.38
CA ASP A 345 -5.26 -1.25 4.35
C ASP A 345 -6.70 -1.71 4.67
N ARG A 346 -7.61 -0.76 4.86
CA ARG A 346 -9.04 -1.03 5.11
C ARG A 346 -9.68 -1.95 4.08
N ASN A 347 -9.28 -1.82 2.82
CA ASN A 347 -9.83 -2.61 1.72
C ASN A 347 -9.27 -4.03 1.72
N ARG A 348 -7.98 -4.23 2.06
CA ARG A 348 -7.31 -5.54 1.99
C ARG A 348 -7.32 -6.33 3.31
N SER A 349 -7.54 -5.68 4.44
CA SER A 349 -7.53 -6.32 5.76
C SER A 349 -8.90 -6.91 6.11
N ILE A 350 -8.89 -8.03 6.81
CA ILE A 350 -10.06 -8.77 7.26
C ILE A 350 -10.19 -8.59 8.79
N PRO A 351 -11.35 -8.15 9.31
CA PRO A 351 -11.59 -8.13 10.74
C PRO A 351 -11.41 -9.52 11.38
N ALA A 352 -10.70 -9.58 12.52
CA ALA A 352 -10.31 -10.84 13.15
C ALA A 352 -11.50 -11.70 13.62
N ASP A 353 -12.61 -11.06 13.99
CA ASP A 353 -13.87 -11.70 14.39
C ASP A 353 -14.54 -12.47 13.24
N ARG A 354 -14.22 -12.14 11.99
CA ARG A 354 -14.72 -12.87 10.81
C ARG A 354 -13.96 -14.16 10.51
N LEU A 355 -12.82 -14.42 11.16
CA LEU A 355 -11.97 -15.57 10.85
C LEU A 355 -12.52 -16.92 11.32
N ALA A 356 -13.63 -16.95 12.06
CA ALA A 356 -14.23 -18.17 12.61
C ALA A 356 -14.33 -19.34 11.60
N PRO A 357 -14.77 -19.15 10.34
CA PRO A 357 -14.85 -20.25 9.37
C PRO A 357 -13.51 -20.96 9.12
N LEU A 358 -12.38 -20.25 9.22
CA LEU A 358 -11.05 -20.84 9.08
C LEU A 358 -10.62 -21.54 10.37
N LEU A 359 -10.89 -20.94 11.52
CA LEU A 359 -10.51 -21.47 12.84
C LEU A 359 -11.23 -22.77 13.19
N ASP A 360 -12.47 -22.91 12.72
CA ASP A 360 -13.32 -24.07 12.99
C ASP A 360 -13.06 -25.24 12.03
N THR A 361 -12.14 -25.09 11.08
CA THR A 361 -11.81 -26.15 10.12
C THR A 361 -11.07 -27.31 10.82
N PRO A 362 -11.63 -28.53 10.83
CA PRO A 362 -11.05 -29.66 11.56
C PRO A 362 -9.78 -30.20 10.89
N GLY A 363 -8.94 -30.88 11.69
CA GLY A 363 -7.75 -31.57 11.18
C GLY A 363 -6.56 -30.67 10.86
N LEU A 364 -6.59 -29.40 11.28
CA LEU A 364 -5.52 -28.42 11.05
C LEU A 364 -4.84 -27.98 12.35
N ARG A 365 -3.56 -27.63 12.24
CA ARG A 365 -2.81 -26.94 13.30
C ARG A 365 -2.61 -25.48 12.88
N LEU A 366 -3.55 -24.63 13.26
CA LEU A 366 -3.52 -23.21 12.90
C LEU A 366 -2.63 -22.40 13.84
N PHE A 367 -1.96 -21.39 13.28
CA PHE A 367 -1.06 -20.47 13.97
C PHE A 367 -1.23 -19.03 13.47
N SER A 368 -1.02 -18.07 14.35
CA SER A 368 -0.97 -16.65 14.01
C SER A 368 0.44 -16.28 13.54
N LEU A 369 0.49 -15.67 12.37
CA LEU A 369 1.67 -14.97 11.84
C LEU A 369 1.45 -13.44 11.82
N GLN A 370 0.35 -12.97 12.41
CA GLN A 370 -0.01 -11.55 12.43
C GLN A 370 0.96 -10.73 13.30
N THR A 371 1.53 -9.70 12.69
CA THR A 371 2.37 -8.70 13.37
C THR A 371 1.69 -7.32 13.39
N GLY A 372 2.23 -6.41 14.19
CA GLY A 372 1.74 -5.03 14.30
C GLY A 372 0.46 -4.88 15.12
N ASP A 373 -0.23 -3.76 14.97
CA ASP A 373 -1.36 -3.39 15.83
C ASP A 373 -2.51 -4.40 15.81
N ALA A 374 -2.70 -5.10 14.68
CA ALA A 374 -3.73 -6.11 14.52
C ALA A 374 -3.54 -7.36 15.42
N THR A 375 -2.35 -7.56 15.99
CA THR A 375 -2.09 -8.66 16.95
C THR A 375 -2.95 -8.53 18.21
N ALA A 376 -3.37 -7.31 18.59
CA ALA A 376 -4.23 -7.08 19.74
C ALA A 376 -5.64 -7.71 19.58
N ALA A 377 -6.12 -7.84 18.34
CA ALA A 377 -7.41 -8.45 18.03
C ALA A 377 -7.30 -9.96 17.67
N ARG A 378 -6.14 -10.58 17.91
CA ARG A 378 -5.91 -12.00 17.60
C ARG A 378 -6.92 -12.91 18.33
N PRO A 379 -7.55 -13.87 17.64
CA PRO A 379 -8.37 -14.89 18.29
C PRO A 379 -7.57 -15.69 19.32
N ALA A 380 -8.11 -15.86 20.53
CA ALA A 380 -7.40 -16.54 21.63
C ALA A 380 -7.03 -18.00 21.31
N ALA A 381 -7.83 -18.66 20.47
CA ALA A 381 -7.60 -20.03 20.01
C ALA A 381 -6.39 -20.19 19.06
N LEU A 382 -5.79 -19.09 18.60
CA LEU A 382 -4.75 -19.07 17.58
C LEU A 382 -3.37 -18.79 18.22
N PRO A 383 -2.50 -19.81 18.41
CA PRO A 383 -1.19 -19.62 19.04
C PRO A 383 -0.31 -18.65 18.24
N ASP A 384 0.46 -17.82 18.93
CA ASP A 384 1.30 -16.79 18.30
C ASP A 384 2.70 -17.33 18.01
N LEU A 385 3.10 -17.27 16.73
CA LEU A 385 4.46 -17.59 16.32
C LEU A 385 5.33 -16.35 16.11
N THR A 386 4.79 -15.15 16.29
CA THR A 386 5.51 -13.90 16.01
C THR A 386 6.35 -13.40 17.19
N ALA A 387 6.05 -13.86 18.39
CA ALA A 387 6.84 -13.57 19.57
C ALA A 387 8.33 -13.90 19.34
N GLY A 388 9.22 -12.92 19.50
CA GLY A 388 10.66 -13.11 19.35
C GLY A 388 11.21 -13.02 17.93
N ILE A 389 10.39 -12.68 16.92
CA ILE A 389 10.88 -12.32 15.58
C ILE A 389 11.78 -11.08 15.69
N ARG A 390 13.00 -11.17 15.15
CA ARG A 390 13.93 -10.05 15.07
C ARG A 390 13.87 -9.35 13.72
N ASP A 391 13.71 -10.14 12.65
CA ASP A 391 13.81 -9.69 11.26
C ASP A 391 13.09 -10.66 10.30
N PHE A 392 13.10 -10.35 9.00
CA PHE A 392 12.45 -11.21 8.00
C PHE A 392 13.14 -12.56 7.80
N ALA A 393 14.37 -12.78 8.30
CA ALA A 393 14.99 -14.11 8.26
C ALA A 393 14.37 -15.02 9.31
N ASP A 394 13.99 -14.50 10.48
CA ASP A 394 13.18 -15.25 11.45
C ASP A 394 11.80 -15.59 10.88
N SER A 395 11.13 -14.63 10.24
CA SER A 395 9.86 -14.90 9.53
C SER A 395 10.03 -15.99 8.47
N ALA A 396 11.12 -15.98 7.71
CA ALA A 396 11.38 -17.00 6.69
C ALA A 396 11.57 -18.39 7.31
N ALA A 397 12.29 -18.48 8.42
CA ALA A 397 12.49 -19.72 9.15
C ALA A 397 11.20 -20.28 9.76
N ILE A 398 10.28 -19.42 10.23
CA ILE A 398 8.94 -19.83 10.65
C ILE A 398 8.17 -20.41 9.47
N LEU A 399 8.09 -19.68 8.35
CA LEU A 399 7.33 -20.10 7.17
C LEU A 399 7.83 -21.44 6.60
N ALA A 400 9.14 -21.68 6.65
CA ALA A 400 9.75 -22.96 6.22
C ALA A 400 9.36 -24.17 7.09
N ASN A 401 8.75 -23.96 8.27
CA ASN A 401 8.21 -25.00 9.14
C ASN A 401 6.70 -25.24 8.97
N LEU A 402 6.05 -24.55 8.02
CA LEU A 402 4.62 -24.61 7.77
C LEU A 402 4.33 -25.33 6.45
N ASP A 403 3.18 -25.99 6.40
CA ASP A 403 2.69 -26.70 5.20
C ASP A 403 1.88 -25.76 4.29
N LEU A 404 1.28 -24.71 4.86
CA LEU A 404 0.51 -23.71 4.13
C LEU A 404 0.51 -22.37 4.86
N VAL A 405 0.54 -21.27 4.09
CA VAL A 405 0.38 -19.91 4.59
C VAL A 405 -0.86 -19.29 3.97
N ILE A 406 -1.79 -18.77 4.78
CA ILE A 406 -2.94 -18.00 4.29
C ILE A 406 -2.76 -16.57 4.75
N ALA A 407 -2.71 -15.64 3.79
CA ALA A 407 -2.50 -14.24 4.10
C ALA A 407 -3.33 -13.31 3.22
N VAL A 408 -3.64 -12.13 3.75
CA VAL A 408 -3.96 -10.95 2.93
C VAL A 408 -2.69 -10.34 2.34
N ASP A 409 -2.85 -9.41 1.40
CA ASP A 409 -1.76 -8.78 0.65
C ASP A 409 -0.77 -7.99 1.54
N THR A 410 0.28 -8.68 1.98
CA THR A 410 1.29 -8.23 2.95
C THR A 410 2.68 -8.74 2.61
N ALA A 411 3.72 -8.21 3.25
CA ALA A 411 5.08 -8.72 3.03
C ALA A 411 5.23 -10.24 3.31
N THR A 412 4.37 -10.81 4.17
CA THR A 412 4.38 -12.25 4.48
C THR A 412 3.98 -13.10 3.27
N ILE A 413 3.00 -12.68 2.45
CA ILE A 413 2.63 -13.47 1.25
C ILE A 413 3.75 -13.44 0.21
N HIS A 414 4.42 -12.29 0.05
CA HIS A 414 5.58 -12.16 -0.82
C HIS A 414 6.75 -13.03 -0.34
N LEU A 415 6.97 -13.10 0.98
CA LEU A 415 8.01 -13.94 1.56
C LEU A 415 7.71 -15.43 1.36
N ALA A 416 6.49 -15.87 1.63
CA ALA A 416 6.08 -17.26 1.39
C ALA A 416 6.29 -17.66 -0.07
N GLY A 417 5.86 -16.82 -1.01
CA GLY A 417 6.08 -17.02 -2.43
C GLY A 417 7.57 -17.01 -2.84
N ALA A 418 8.40 -16.18 -2.23
CA ALA A 418 9.84 -16.12 -2.51
C ALA A 418 10.61 -17.36 -2.01
N LEU A 419 10.10 -17.99 -0.95
CA LEU A 419 10.63 -19.23 -0.37
C LEU A 419 10.08 -20.49 -1.05
N GLY A 420 9.08 -20.35 -1.94
CA GLY A 420 8.38 -21.49 -2.55
C GLY A 420 7.45 -22.23 -1.58
N VAL A 421 7.14 -21.65 -0.41
CA VAL A 421 6.18 -22.22 0.53
C VAL A 421 4.78 -22.12 -0.09
N PRO A 422 3.97 -23.21 -0.07
CA PRO A 422 2.59 -23.14 -0.52
C PRO A 422 1.82 -22.04 0.22
N ALA A 423 1.14 -21.16 -0.53
CA ALA A 423 0.41 -20.07 0.10
C ALA A 423 -0.90 -19.72 -0.61
N TRP A 424 -1.90 -19.34 0.16
CA TRP A 424 -3.18 -18.84 -0.33
C TRP A 424 -3.32 -17.36 0.00
N LEU A 425 -3.56 -16.56 -1.03
CA LEU A 425 -3.70 -15.12 -0.92
C LEU A 425 -5.18 -14.73 -1.01
N LEU A 426 -5.64 -14.01 0.01
CA LEU A 426 -6.99 -13.44 0.09
C LEU A 426 -6.94 -11.99 -0.44
N LEU A 427 -7.70 -11.72 -1.51
CA LEU A 427 -7.66 -10.46 -2.24
C LEU A 427 -8.98 -9.71 -2.17
N PRO A 428 -8.94 -8.37 -2.02
CA PRO A 428 -10.11 -7.53 -2.19
C PRO A 428 -10.58 -7.50 -3.64
N TYR A 429 -11.77 -6.94 -3.87
CA TYR A 429 -12.36 -6.82 -5.21
C TYR A 429 -11.47 -6.05 -6.19
N ALA A 430 -10.86 -4.95 -5.72
CA ALA A 430 -9.85 -4.18 -6.42
C ALA A 430 -8.47 -4.51 -5.80
N PRO A 431 -7.74 -5.50 -6.33
CA PRO A 431 -6.45 -5.94 -5.77
C PRO A 431 -5.33 -4.97 -6.15
N ASP A 432 -4.18 -5.12 -5.49
CA ASP A 432 -2.94 -4.56 -6.02
C ASP A 432 -2.63 -5.16 -7.41
N TRP A 433 -2.02 -4.34 -8.27
CA TRP A 433 -1.84 -4.63 -9.68
C TRP A 433 -1.04 -5.92 -9.95
N ARG A 434 -0.16 -6.32 -9.01
CA ARG A 434 0.67 -7.54 -9.14
C ARG A 434 -0.16 -8.80 -9.26
N TRP A 435 -1.35 -8.78 -8.68
CA TRP A 435 -2.21 -9.94 -8.58
C TRP A 435 -3.16 -10.06 -9.77
N LEU A 436 -3.24 -9.07 -10.67
CA LEU A 436 -4.15 -9.06 -11.82
C LEU A 436 -5.63 -9.22 -11.39
N LEU A 437 -6.57 -9.42 -12.33
CA LEU A 437 -8.02 -9.42 -12.04
C LEU A 437 -8.66 -10.81 -11.99
N ASP A 438 -8.56 -11.57 -13.08
CA ASP A 438 -9.45 -12.70 -13.33
C ASP A 438 -8.68 -14.02 -13.40
N ARG A 439 -7.94 -14.31 -12.32
CA ARG A 439 -7.13 -15.53 -12.22
C ARG A 439 -6.94 -16.03 -10.79
N THR A 440 -6.78 -17.33 -10.65
CA THR A 440 -6.60 -18.02 -9.36
C THR A 440 -5.16 -18.41 -9.06
N ASP A 441 -4.24 -18.16 -9.99
CA ASP A 441 -2.80 -18.38 -9.90
C ASP A 441 -2.04 -17.05 -9.87
N SER A 442 -0.76 -17.09 -9.48
CA SER A 442 0.13 -15.93 -9.53
C SER A 442 1.26 -16.12 -10.55
N PRO A 443 1.38 -15.25 -11.57
CA PRO A 443 2.52 -15.31 -12.49
C PRO A 443 3.84 -14.92 -11.81
N TRP A 444 3.78 -14.28 -10.63
CA TRP A 444 4.95 -13.91 -9.85
C TRP A 444 5.41 -15.00 -8.87
N TYR A 445 4.51 -15.86 -8.43
CA TYR A 445 4.79 -16.85 -7.39
C TYR A 445 4.06 -18.16 -7.69
N PRO A 446 4.75 -19.17 -8.25
CA PRO A 446 4.11 -20.43 -8.65
C PRO A 446 3.47 -21.20 -7.49
N SER A 447 3.92 -20.97 -6.25
CA SER A 447 3.37 -21.62 -5.05
C SER A 447 2.07 -21.00 -4.53
N LEU A 448 1.59 -19.91 -5.15
CA LEU A 448 0.41 -19.17 -4.68
C LEU A 448 -0.88 -19.56 -5.39
N ARG A 449 -1.95 -19.71 -4.59
CA ARG A 449 -3.35 -19.73 -5.05
C ARG A 449 -4.08 -18.47 -4.58
N LEU A 450 -4.89 -17.87 -5.44
CA LEU A 450 -5.56 -16.59 -5.19
C LEU A 450 -7.07 -16.79 -4.97
N PHE A 451 -7.60 -16.12 -3.95
CA PHE A 451 -9.03 -16.07 -3.62
C PHE A 451 -9.48 -14.62 -3.57
N ARG A 452 -10.58 -14.29 -4.25
CA ARG A 452 -10.96 -12.89 -4.51
C ARG A 452 -12.37 -12.60 -4.05
N GLN A 453 -12.59 -11.42 -3.51
CA GLN A 453 -13.94 -10.93 -3.28
C GLN A 453 -14.72 -10.86 -4.61
N PRO A 454 -15.95 -11.39 -4.67
CA PRO A 454 -16.81 -11.23 -5.85
C PRO A 454 -17.36 -9.80 -5.99
N ARG A 455 -17.43 -9.06 -4.89
CA ARG A 455 -17.87 -7.65 -4.82
C ARG A 455 -17.17 -6.96 -3.64
N PRO A 456 -17.00 -5.62 -3.66
CA PRO A 456 -16.33 -4.90 -2.58
C PRO A 456 -16.86 -5.25 -1.19
N GLY A 457 -15.95 -5.62 -0.27
CA GLY A 457 -16.26 -5.89 1.14
C GLY A 457 -16.81 -7.28 1.45
N ASP A 458 -17.05 -8.15 0.45
CA ASP A 458 -17.61 -9.49 0.65
C ASP A 458 -16.53 -10.51 1.07
N TRP A 459 -15.92 -10.29 2.23
CA TRP A 459 -14.96 -11.22 2.82
C TRP A 459 -15.61 -12.53 3.27
N ASP A 460 -16.89 -12.52 3.64
CA ASP A 460 -17.57 -13.72 4.16
C ASP A 460 -17.65 -14.82 3.09
N SER A 461 -17.91 -14.45 1.83
CA SER A 461 -17.91 -15.40 0.71
C SER A 461 -16.52 -15.98 0.43
N VAL A 462 -15.48 -15.14 0.54
CA VAL A 462 -14.08 -15.57 0.42
C VAL A 462 -13.73 -16.58 1.51
N LEU A 463 -14.02 -16.26 2.77
CA LEU A 463 -13.70 -17.10 3.92
C LEU A 463 -14.42 -18.44 3.90
N ARG A 464 -15.70 -18.48 3.51
CA ARG A 464 -16.42 -19.76 3.30
C ARG A 464 -15.78 -20.62 2.21
N THR A 465 -15.37 -20.00 1.10
CA THR A 465 -14.72 -20.72 -0.01
C THR A 465 -13.38 -21.29 0.45
N VAL A 466 -12.59 -20.49 1.17
CA VAL A 466 -11.28 -20.88 1.68
C VAL A 466 -11.38 -21.97 2.74
N ALA A 467 -12.37 -21.92 3.65
CA ALA A 467 -12.64 -22.97 4.62
C ALA A 467 -12.94 -24.32 3.93
N ALA A 468 -13.80 -24.33 2.92
CA ALA A 468 -14.12 -25.55 2.16
C ALA A 468 -12.89 -26.12 1.41
N GLU A 469 -12.01 -25.27 0.91
CA GLU A 469 -10.74 -25.72 0.30
C GLU A 469 -9.75 -26.22 1.35
N LEU A 470 -9.71 -25.58 2.53
CA LEU A 470 -8.87 -25.99 3.66
C LEU A 470 -9.26 -27.38 4.17
N GLU A 471 -10.54 -27.70 4.24
CA GLU A 471 -11.03 -29.05 4.59
C GLU A 471 -10.49 -30.11 3.61
N ARG A 472 -10.54 -29.81 2.30
CA ARG A 472 -9.99 -30.71 1.27
C ARG A 472 -8.48 -30.84 1.38
N PHE A 473 -7.79 -29.74 1.65
CA PHE A 473 -6.35 -29.74 1.89
C PHE A 473 -5.99 -30.61 3.10
N ALA A 474 -6.68 -30.44 4.23
CA ALA A 474 -6.48 -31.25 5.44
C ALA A 474 -6.69 -32.74 5.15
N ALA A 475 -7.81 -33.09 4.49
CA ALA A 475 -8.12 -34.46 4.12
C ALA A 475 -7.07 -35.08 3.20
N ALA A 476 -6.54 -34.32 2.23
CA ALA A 476 -5.50 -34.79 1.32
C ALA A 476 -4.16 -35.02 2.03
N GLN A 477 -3.79 -34.17 3.00
CA GLN A 477 -2.55 -34.33 3.78
C GLN A 477 -2.62 -35.48 4.79
N LEU A 478 -3.81 -35.82 5.27
CA LEU A 478 -4.03 -36.91 6.21
C LEU A 478 -4.29 -38.27 5.53
N ALA A 479 -4.53 -38.29 4.22
CA ALA A 479 -4.71 -39.52 3.48
C ALA A 479 -3.41 -40.36 3.49
N PRO A 480 -3.47 -41.67 3.76
CA PRO A 480 -2.28 -42.52 3.73
C PRO A 480 -1.64 -42.45 2.34
N GLN A 481 -0.37 -42.05 2.27
CA GLN A 481 0.40 -42.10 1.02
C GLN A 481 0.37 -43.54 0.51
N LYS A 482 -0.33 -43.78 -0.61
CA LYS A 482 -0.25 -45.07 -1.30
C LYS A 482 1.21 -45.25 -1.71
N GLN A 483 1.91 -46.18 -1.07
CA GLN A 483 3.23 -46.62 -1.49
C GLN A 483 3.11 -47.10 -2.94
N SER A 484 3.73 -46.37 -3.86
CA SER A 484 3.95 -46.79 -5.25
C SER A 484 5.29 -47.45 -5.39
#